data_AF-A0A840MED4-F1
#
_entry.id   AF-A0A840MED4-F1
#
_cell.length_a   1.000
_cell.length_b   1.000
_cell.length_c   1.000
_cell.angle_alpha   90.00
_cell.angle_beta   90.00
_cell.angle_gamma   90.00
#
_symmetry.space_group_name_H-M   'P 1'
#
loop_
_entity.id
_entity.type
_entity.pdbx_description
1 polymer ?
#
loop_
_entity_poly.entity_id
_entity_poly.type
_entity_poly.pdbx_seq_one_letter_code
_entity_poly.pdbx_strand_id
1 'polypeptide(L)'
;MADHVSWQWNRIISNVVMRFTLDLIIVGLLYFAAGRVWQNLEPAAIQLFIAAYLPCALVIVTAETLFDERNRLSSSAVAASSQSGSPLGSLDLWSGLVAMGGGLAALCIGGLMWLSSVLPASWGTLALILALLWSSLVLASLITVRWMGLGYLKRFALQSHQDNRPATESESDDRMFGAYLLPWGLLAAVLCGLISYRYFSGPHYGGAGSIPFKDAVYSLGGTVYVVGMWICHVCKNQAMADVRHGWIVVPESEQIKEADMYLLLHGAAGALTAGGMVISNVFVIEHLPFWLVLSLEICLGAAAAVGGALLGVARGAALAMPMRLSPLSDTAFSSKPGCGGR
;
A
#
# COMPACT_ATOMS: atom_id res chain seq x y z
N MET A 1 14.42 -12.27 27.37
CA MET A 1 14.63 -11.76 26.00
C MET A 1 14.08 -12.71 24.93
N ALA A 2 14.26 -14.04 25.04
CA ALA A 2 13.70 -15.01 24.09
C ALA A 2 12.16 -14.99 23.99
N ASP A 3 11.45 -14.82 25.12
CA ASP A 3 9.98 -14.80 25.15
C ASP A 3 9.35 -13.55 24.52
N HIS A 4 10.10 -12.44 24.46
CA HIS A 4 9.64 -11.21 23.79
C HIS A 4 9.72 -11.33 22.27
N VAL A 5 10.65 -12.14 21.75
CA VAL A 5 10.87 -12.34 20.31
C VAL A 5 9.85 -13.34 19.73
N SER A 6 9.48 -14.37 20.48
CA SER A 6 8.50 -15.39 20.02
C SER A 6 7.09 -14.81 19.85
N TRP A 7 6.62 -13.95 20.78
CA TRP A 7 5.30 -13.31 20.67
C TRP A 7 5.21 -12.30 19.52
N GLN A 8 6.29 -11.56 19.25
CA GLN A 8 6.37 -10.66 18.09
C GLN A 8 6.29 -11.45 16.77
N TRP A 9 6.89 -12.64 16.73
CA TRP A 9 6.87 -13.49 15.54
C TRP A 9 5.48 -14.04 15.24
N ASN A 10 4.77 -14.54 16.25
CA ASN A 10 3.42 -15.07 16.10
C ASN A 10 2.43 -14.01 15.59
N ARG A 11 2.55 -12.77 16.07
CA ARG A 11 1.70 -11.67 15.59
C ARG A 11 1.99 -11.31 14.14
N ILE A 12 3.27 -11.19 13.77
CA ILE A 12 3.65 -10.90 12.38
C ILE A 12 3.12 -11.98 11.45
N ILE A 13 3.27 -13.26 11.82
CA ILE A 13 2.70 -14.37 11.07
C ILE A 13 1.18 -14.22 10.91
N SER A 14 0.46 -13.94 12.01
CA SER A 14 -1.00 -13.79 11.97
C SER A 14 -1.43 -12.64 11.06
N ASN A 15 -0.76 -11.49 11.13
CA ASN A 15 -1.05 -10.34 10.27
C ASN A 15 -0.80 -10.65 8.80
N VAL A 16 0.34 -11.27 8.48
CA VAL A 16 0.68 -11.72 7.13
C VAL A 16 -0.42 -12.64 6.58
N VAL A 17 -0.78 -13.68 7.35
CA VAL A 17 -1.77 -14.67 6.94
C VAL A 17 -3.15 -14.02 6.70
N MET A 18 -3.60 -13.17 7.63
CA MET A 18 -4.89 -12.50 7.51
C MET A 18 -4.93 -11.57 6.30
N ARG A 19 -3.88 -10.75 6.11
CA ARG A 19 -3.78 -9.80 4.99
C ARG A 19 -3.74 -10.52 3.65
N PHE A 20 -2.93 -11.57 3.49
CA PHE A 20 -2.94 -12.37 2.25
C PHE A 20 -4.27 -13.02 1.96
N THR A 21 -4.95 -13.51 3.00
CA THR A 21 -6.26 -14.14 2.83
C THR A 21 -7.28 -13.13 2.36
N LEU A 22 -7.32 -11.95 2.98
CA LEU A 22 -8.24 -10.88 2.60
C LEU A 22 -7.93 -10.34 1.20
N ASP A 23 -6.66 -10.05 0.89
CA ASP A 23 -6.26 -9.55 -0.43
C ASP A 23 -6.57 -10.58 -1.52
N LEU A 24 -6.27 -11.86 -1.28
CA LEU A 24 -6.54 -12.91 -2.27
C LEU A 24 -8.04 -13.08 -2.49
N ILE A 25 -8.84 -12.99 -1.43
CA ILE A 25 -10.30 -13.03 -1.53
C ILE A 25 -10.78 -11.80 -2.31
N ILE A 26 -10.40 -10.59 -1.93
CA ILE A 26 -10.91 -9.37 -2.55
C ILE A 26 -10.45 -9.28 -4.01
N VAL A 27 -9.15 -9.35 -4.27
CA VAL A 27 -8.59 -9.19 -5.62
C VAL A 27 -8.92 -10.41 -6.48
N GLY A 28 -8.92 -11.62 -5.90
CA GLY A 28 -9.34 -12.83 -6.61
C GLY A 28 -10.83 -12.81 -6.96
N LEU A 29 -11.71 -12.36 -6.06
CA LEU A 29 -13.12 -12.16 -6.37
C LEU A 29 -13.29 -11.07 -7.42
N LEU A 30 -12.64 -9.92 -7.27
CA LEU A 30 -12.72 -8.87 -8.29
C LEU A 30 -12.25 -9.38 -9.66
N TYR A 31 -11.14 -10.11 -9.73
CA TYR A 31 -10.59 -10.59 -10.99
C TYR A 31 -11.43 -11.73 -11.61
N PHE A 32 -11.73 -12.79 -10.86
CA PHE A 32 -12.42 -13.96 -11.37
C PHE A 32 -13.95 -13.82 -11.35
N ALA A 33 -14.53 -13.10 -10.39
CA ALA A 33 -15.97 -12.84 -10.37
C ALA A 33 -16.39 -11.73 -11.34
N ALA A 34 -15.55 -10.70 -11.59
CA ALA A 34 -15.84 -9.73 -12.64
C ALA A 34 -15.79 -10.35 -14.05
N GLY A 35 -15.06 -11.45 -14.23
CA GLY A 35 -15.09 -12.29 -15.45
C GLY A 35 -16.31 -13.24 -15.55
N ARG A 36 -17.25 -13.18 -14.59
CA ARG A 36 -18.38 -14.08 -14.30
C ARG A 36 -18.01 -15.50 -13.84
N VAL A 37 -18.55 -15.83 -12.66
CA VAL A 37 -18.50 -17.10 -11.89
C VAL A 37 -19.03 -18.35 -12.64
N TRP A 38 -19.48 -18.22 -13.89
CA TRP A 38 -20.25 -19.25 -14.60
C TRP A 38 -19.75 -19.56 -16.01
N GLN A 39 -18.56 -19.05 -16.38
CA GLN A 39 -17.93 -19.37 -17.65
C GLN A 39 -16.79 -20.37 -17.48
N ASN A 40 -16.40 -20.96 -18.60
CA ASN A 40 -15.22 -21.80 -18.66
C ASN A 40 -14.00 -20.97 -18.24
N LEU A 41 -13.29 -21.47 -17.24
CA LEU A 41 -12.04 -20.87 -16.81
C LEU A 41 -11.04 -20.96 -17.96
N GLU A 42 -10.36 -19.86 -18.25
CA GLU A 42 -9.32 -19.82 -19.27
C GLU A 42 -7.95 -19.97 -18.60
N PRO A 43 -7.12 -20.95 -19.02
CA PRO A 43 -5.77 -21.10 -18.50
C PRO A 43 -4.96 -19.80 -18.56
N ALA A 44 -5.09 -19.04 -19.66
CA ALA A 44 -4.39 -17.78 -19.85
C ALA A 44 -4.77 -16.72 -18.79
N ALA A 45 -6.05 -16.67 -18.38
CA ALA A 45 -6.50 -15.76 -17.34
C ALA A 45 -5.94 -16.12 -15.96
N ILE A 46 -5.84 -17.41 -15.66
CA ILE A 46 -5.21 -17.92 -14.43
C ILE A 46 -3.71 -17.60 -14.43
N GLN A 47 -3.03 -17.81 -15.55
CA GLN A 47 -1.61 -17.50 -15.72
C GLN A 47 -1.33 -16.01 -15.56
N LEU A 48 -2.12 -15.16 -16.19
CA LEU A 48 -2.00 -13.71 -16.07
C LEU A 48 -2.21 -13.26 -14.62
N PHE A 49 -3.19 -13.83 -13.93
CA PHE A 49 -3.41 -13.57 -12.51
C PHE A 49 -2.19 -13.96 -11.67
N ILE A 50 -1.66 -15.18 -11.84
CA ILE A 50 -0.45 -15.64 -11.11
C ILE A 50 0.72 -14.69 -11.36
N ALA A 51 0.99 -14.36 -12.63
CA ALA A 51 2.16 -13.58 -13.02
C ALA A 51 2.15 -12.16 -12.48
N ALA A 52 0.98 -11.53 -12.35
CA ALA A 52 0.85 -10.16 -11.89
C ALA A 52 0.50 -10.05 -10.40
N TYR A 53 -0.44 -10.86 -9.91
CA TYR A 53 -0.91 -10.79 -8.53
C TYR A 53 0.15 -11.29 -7.54
N LEU A 54 0.83 -12.41 -7.82
CA LEU A 54 1.83 -12.97 -6.90
C LEU A 54 2.93 -11.97 -6.52
N PRO A 55 3.64 -11.31 -7.46
CA PRO A 55 4.69 -10.35 -7.09
C PRO A 55 4.12 -9.11 -6.40
N CYS A 56 2.98 -8.59 -6.84
CA CYS A 56 2.36 -7.42 -6.22
C CYS A 56 1.95 -7.70 -4.78
N ALA A 57 1.21 -8.79 -4.55
CA ALA A 57 0.73 -9.16 -3.22
C ALA A 57 1.89 -9.44 -2.26
N LEU A 58 2.94 -10.13 -2.72
CA LEU A 58 4.13 -10.39 -1.92
C LEU A 58 4.80 -9.09 -1.45
N VAL A 59 4.95 -8.12 -2.36
CA VAL A 59 5.54 -6.82 -2.03
C VAL A 59 4.62 -5.99 -1.13
N ILE A 60 3.34 -5.84 -1.49
CA ILE A 60 2.36 -5.00 -0.78
C ILE A 60 2.13 -5.51 0.64
N VAL A 61 1.71 -6.77 0.80
CA VAL A 61 1.34 -7.31 2.11
C VAL A 61 2.54 -7.34 3.06
N THR A 62 3.74 -7.64 2.53
CA THR A 62 4.97 -7.61 3.32
C THR A 62 5.31 -6.17 3.73
N ALA A 63 5.23 -5.20 2.82
CA ALA A 63 5.48 -3.79 3.12
C ALA A 63 4.54 -3.28 4.21
N GLU A 64 3.22 -3.47 4.03
CA GLU A 64 2.21 -3.01 4.98
C GLU A 64 2.37 -3.67 6.35
N THR A 65 2.68 -4.97 6.40
CA THR A 65 2.93 -5.65 7.69
C THR A 65 4.15 -5.06 8.41
N LEU A 66 5.22 -4.75 7.66
CA LEU A 66 6.42 -4.16 8.24
C LEU A 66 6.18 -2.71 8.68
N PHE A 67 5.38 -1.94 7.94
CA PHE A 67 4.99 -0.58 8.32
C PHE A 67 4.12 -0.57 9.59
N ASP A 68 3.16 -1.48 9.72
CA ASP A 68 2.35 -1.60 10.94
C ASP A 68 3.22 -1.90 12.18
N GLU A 69 4.13 -2.87 12.06
CA GLU A 69 5.04 -3.20 13.17
C GLU A 69 5.96 -2.05 13.51
N ARG A 70 6.47 -1.36 12.49
CA ARG A 70 7.30 -0.16 12.66
C ARG A 70 6.54 0.94 13.40
N ASN A 71 5.30 1.24 13.00
CA ASN A 71 4.46 2.25 13.65
C ASN A 71 4.18 1.89 15.11
N ARG A 72 3.99 0.60 15.41
CA ARG A 72 3.84 0.12 16.78
C ARG A 72 5.14 0.28 17.57
N LEU A 73 6.29 -0.09 17.01
CA LEU A 73 7.58 0.12 17.66
C LEU A 73 7.84 1.60 17.95
N SER A 74 7.50 2.49 17.01
CA SER A 74 7.55 3.94 17.22
C SER A 74 6.75 4.38 18.46
N SER A 75 5.51 3.92 18.58
CA SER A 75 4.66 4.26 19.74
C SER A 75 5.24 3.80 21.09
N SER A 76 6.08 2.75 21.08
CA SER A 76 6.73 2.20 22.28
C SER A 76 8.12 2.81 22.54
N ALA A 77 8.85 3.19 21.49
CA ALA A 77 10.23 3.68 21.57
C ALA A 77 10.33 5.14 22.06
N VAL A 78 9.28 5.94 21.89
CA VAL A 78 9.18 7.32 22.44
C VAL A 78 9.29 7.34 23.98
N ALA A 79 9.13 6.20 24.67
CA ALA A 79 9.23 6.09 26.12
C ALA A 79 10.63 5.73 26.68
N ALA A 80 11.62 5.39 25.84
CA ALA A 80 12.91 4.90 26.32
C ALA A 80 14.10 5.56 25.58
N SER A 81 14.65 6.62 26.15
CA SER A 81 15.80 7.34 25.58
C SER A 81 17.11 6.99 26.28
N SER A 82 18.07 6.44 25.54
CA SER A 82 19.48 6.86 25.46
C SER A 82 20.37 5.67 25.06
N GLN A 83 20.91 5.69 23.84
CA GLN A 83 22.22 5.10 23.55
C GLN A 83 22.71 5.60 22.18
N SER A 84 23.94 6.14 22.17
CA SER A 84 24.60 6.64 20.99
C SER A 84 25.17 5.50 20.14
N GLY A 85 25.02 5.61 18.83
CA GLY A 85 25.70 4.77 17.86
C GLY A 85 25.69 5.44 16.48
N SER A 86 26.64 5.04 15.65
CA SER A 86 26.94 5.64 14.35
C SER A 86 25.77 5.55 13.35
N PRO A 87 25.67 6.48 12.37
CA PRO A 87 24.59 6.51 11.39
C PRO A 87 24.55 5.21 10.59
N LEU A 88 23.45 4.47 10.73
CA LEU A 88 23.16 3.30 9.91
C LEU A 88 22.69 3.77 8.52
N GLY A 89 23.04 3.04 7.46
CA GLY A 89 22.67 3.37 6.08
C GLY A 89 21.15 3.47 5.83
N SER A 90 20.77 3.88 4.62
CA SER A 90 19.39 4.17 4.21
C SER A 90 18.39 3.08 4.61
N LEU A 91 17.29 3.48 5.27
CA LEU A 91 16.13 2.63 5.57
C LEU A 91 15.26 2.43 4.32
N ASP A 92 15.86 1.91 3.27
CA ASP A 92 15.11 1.56 2.06
C ASP A 92 14.54 0.14 2.20
N LEU A 93 13.25 0.08 2.50
CA LEU A 93 12.50 -1.17 2.56
C LEU A 93 12.21 -1.70 1.15
N TRP A 94 11.99 -0.81 0.18
CA TRP A 94 11.45 -1.15 -1.13
C TRP A 94 12.47 -1.88 -1.99
N SER A 95 13.73 -1.45 -2.04
CA SER A 95 14.76 -2.17 -2.80
C SER A 95 14.96 -3.60 -2.31
N GLY A 96 14.95 -3.82 -0.99
CA GLY A 96 15.03 -5.14 -0.40
C GLY A 96 13.80 -5.99 -0.73
N LEU A 97 12.59 -5.43 -0.61
CA LEU A 97 11.34 -6.13 -0.93
C LEU A 97 11.26 -6.49 -2.41
N VAL A 98 11.65 -5.58 -3.31
CA VAL A 98 11.65 -5.83 -4.75
C VAL A 98 12.68 -6.89 -5.11
N ALA A 99 13.90 -6.82 -4.58
CA ALA A 99 14.94 -7.78 -4.89
C ALA A 99 14.62 -9.18 -4.34
N MET A 100 14.31 -9.28 -3.05
CA MET A 100 14.07 -10.56 -2.39
C MET A 100 12.67 -11.11 -2.66
N GLY A 101 11.65 -10.26 -2.51
CA GLY A 101 10.27 -10.60 -2.80
C GLY A 101 10.08 -10.89 -4.29
N GLY A 102 10.59 -10.04 -5.18
CA GLY A 102 10.54 -10.30 -6.62
C GLY A 102 11.23 -11.59 -7.02
N GLY A 103 12.41 -11.89 -6.44
CA GLY A 103 13.11 -13.15 -6.67
C GLY A 103 12.31 -14.38 -6.22
N LEU A 104 11.72 -14.33 -5.01
CA LEU A 104 10.87 -15.42 -4.51
C LEU A 104 9.58 -15.56 -5.32
N ALA A 105 8.97 -14.45 -5.73
CA ALA A 105 7.82 -14.46 -6.62
C ALA A 105 8.18 -15.13 -7.95
N ALA A 106 9.31 -14.79 -8.57
CA ALA A 106 9.74 -15.41 -9.83
C ALA A 106 9.88 -16.93 -9.72
N LEU A 107 10.44 -17.44 -8.61
CA LEU A 107 10.54 -18.89 -8.35
C LEU A 107 9.16 -19.54 -8.24
N CYS A 108 8.23 -18.92 -7.53
CA CYS A 108 6.87 -19.45 -7.35
C CYS A 108 6.01 -19.34 -8.61
N ILE A 109 6.16 -18.27 -9.39
CA ILE A 109 5.45 -18.05 -10.67
C ILE A 109 5.73 -19.21 -11.61
N GLY A 110 6.99 -19.61 -11.79
CA GLY A 110 7.34 -20.69 -12.73
C GLY A 110 6.61 -22.00 -12.44
N GLY A 111 6.57 -22.41 -11.17
CA GLY A 111 5.86 -23.62 -10.75
C GLY A 111 4.34 -23.52 -10.91
N LEU A 112 3.75 -22.39 -10.52
CA LEU A 112 2.30 -22.17 -10.63
C LEU A 112 1.85 -22.02 -12.09
N MET A 113 2.65 -21.37 -12.93
CA MET A 113 2.41 -21.28 -14.37
C MET A 113 2.46 -22.65 -15.03
N TRP A 114 3.49 -23.45 -14.73
CA TRP A 114 3.56 -24.83 -15.22
C TRP A 114 2.32 -25.63 -14.81
N LEU A 115 1.93 -25.60 -13.53
CA LEU A 115 0.72 -26.28 -13.03
C LEU A 115 -0.54 -25.83 -13.78
N SER A 116 -0.71 -24.53 -13.99
CA SER A 116 -1.87 -23.99 -14.72
C SER A 116 -1.90 -24.40 -16.20
N SER A 117 -0.76 -24.77 -16.79
CA SER A 117 -0.67 -25.19 -18.20
C SER A 117 -0.97 -26.68 -18.41
N VAL A 118 -0.73 -27.52 -17.39
CA VAL A 118 -0.90 -28.97 -17.48
C VAL A 118 -2.21 -29.46 -16.86
N LEU A 119 -2.80 -28.70 -15.94
CA LEU A 119 -4.06 -29.05 -15.30
C LEU A 119 -5.26 -28.54 -16.11
N PRO A 120 -6.39 -29.27 -16.11
CA PRO A 120 -7.60 -28.84 -16.81
C PRO A 120 -8.14 -27.57 -16.18
N ALA A 121 -8.69 -26.66 -16.98
CA ALA A 121 -9.29 -25.43 -16.49
C ALA A 121 -10.67 -25.69 -15.88
N SER A 122 -10.66 -26.10 -14.61
CA SER A 122 -11.85 -26.38 -13.82
C SER A 122 -11.86 -25.55 -12.54
N TRP A 123 -13.02 -25.38 -11.93
CA TRP A 123 -13.13 -24.70 -10.64
C TRP A 123 -12.33 -25.38 -9.54
N GLY A 124 -12.22 -26.72 -9.56
CA GLY A 124 -11.37 -27.47 -8.65
C GLY A 124 -9.88 -27.16 -8.85
N THR A 125 -9.45 -27.06 -10.12
CA THR A 125 -8.07 -26.65 -10.46
C THR A 125 -7.79 -25.22 -10.03
N LEU A 126 -8.74 -24.29 -10.24
CA LEU A 126 -8.60 -22.91 -9.78
C LEU A 126 -8.47 -22.87 -8.25
N ALA A 127 -9.32 -23.60 -7.51
CA ALA A 127 -9.23 -23.67 -6.06
C ALA A 127 -7.88 -24.21 -5.59
N LEU A 128 -7.36 -25.26 -6.24
CA LEU A 128 -6.02 -25.79 -5.96
C LEU A 128 -4.93 -24.75 -6.25
N ILE A 129 -4.98 -24.09 -7.40
CA ILE A 129 -4.01 -23.05 -7.78
C ILE A 129 -4.06 -21.88 -6.79
N LEU A 130 -5.25 -21.43 -6.39
CA LEU A 130 -5.41 -20.36 -5.40
C LEU A 130 -4.89 -20.78 -4.01
N ALA A 131 -5.09 -22.04 -3.61
CA ALA A 131 -4.55 -22.56 -2.35
C ALA A 131 -3.01 -22.64 -2.38
N LEU A 132 -2.43 -23.07 -3.50
CA LEU A 132 -0.98 -23.10 -3.69
C LEU A 132 -0.39 -21.68 -3.78
N LEU A 133 -1.07 -20.77 -4.49
CA LEU A 133 -0.74 -19.36 -4.57
C LEU A 133 -0.73 -18.75 -3.16
N TRP A 134 -1.79 -18.93 -2.39
CA TRP A 134 -1.87 -18.49 -0.99
C TRP A 134 -0.73 -19.05 -0.14
N SER A 135 -0.48 -20.36 -0.23
CA SER A 135 0.58 -21.01 0.54
C SER A 135 1.97 -20.47 0.17
N SER A 136 2.21 -20.25 -1.13
CA SER A 136 3.45 -19.69 -1.64
C SER A 136 3.65 -18.24 -1.20
N LEU A 137 2.58 -17.43 -1.18
CA LEU A 137 2.61 -16.04 -0.70
C LEU A 137 2.94 -15.98 0.77
N VAL A 138 2.26 -16.78 1.60
CA VAL A 138 2.53 -16.84 3.03
C VAL A 138 3.98 -17.26 3.27
N LEU A 139 4.43 -18.34 2.66
CA LEU A 139 5.80 -18.83 2.85
C LEU A 139 6.85 -17.81 2.39
N ALA A 140 6.72 -17.26 1.18
CA ALA A 140 7.64 -16.29 0.62
C ALA A 140 7.69 -15.01 1.48
N SER A 141 6.56 -14.58 2.03
CA SER A 141 6.49 -13.40 2.88
C SER A 141 7.14 -13.65 4.23
N LEU A 142 6.91 -14.82 4.84
CA LEU A 142 7.59 -15.18 6.09
C LEU A 142 9.10 -15.23 5.91
N ILE A 143 9.59 -15.75 4.77
CA ILE A 143 11.01 -15.71 4.42
C ILE A 143 11.47 -14.26 4.26
N THR A 144 10.75 -13.44 3.51
CA THR A 144 11.11 -12.02 3.28
C THR A 144 11.15 -11.22 4.59
N VAL A 145 10.15 -11.37 5.45
CA VAL A 145 10.11 -10.77 6.79
C VAL A 145 11.28 -11.27 7.64
N ARG A 146 11.55 -12.58 7.66
CA ARG A 146 12.56 -13.17 8.55
C ARG A 146 13.98 -12.72 8.24
N TRP A 147 14.30 -12.60 6.96
CA TRP A 147 15.66 -12.35 6.50
C TRP A 147 15.93 -10.87 6.27
N MET A 148 14.94 -10.12 5.78
CA MET A 148 15.09 -8.71 5.47
C MET A 148 14.27 -7.83 6.42
N GLY A 149 12.99 -8.16 6.65
CA GLY A 149 12.08 -7.36 7.47
C GLY A 149 12.55 -7.15 8.92
N LEU A 150 13.06 -8.19 9.58
CA LEU A 150 13.62 -8.07 10.93
C LEU A 150 14.86 -7.19 10.97
N GLY A 151 15.72 -7.27 9.95
CA GLY A 151 16.88 -6.39 9.80
C GLY A 151 16.45 -4.94 9.65
N TYR A 152 15.44 -4.69 8.81
CA TYR A 152 14.82 -3.38 8.65
C TYR A 152 14.25 -2.83 9.97
N LEU A 153 13.41 -3.61 10.67
CA LEU A 153 12.81 -3.19 11.95
C LEU A 153 13.87 -2.94 13.03
N LYS A 154 14.94 -3.74 13.07
CA LYS A 154 16.06 -3.52 13.98
C LYS A 154 16.81 -2.22 13.68
N ARG A 155 17.10 -1.96 12.40
CA ARG A 155 17.76 -0.69 11.98
C ARG A 155 16.88 0.51 12.26
N PHE A 156 15.57 0.40 12.01
CA PHE A 156 14.60 1.42 12.35
C PHE A 156 14.65 1.74 13.85
N ALA A 157 14.55 0.73 14.72
CA ALA A 157 14.62 0.93 16.16
C ALA A 157 15.93 1.61 16.59
N LEU A 158 17.07 1.22 16.03
CA LEU A 158 18.36 1.82 16.34
C LEU A 158 18.45 3.29 15.89
N GLN A 159 18.01 3.62 14.68
CA GLN A 159 18.05 4.99 14.17
C GLN A 159 17.07 5.92 14.89
N SER A 160 15.87 5.44 15.24
CA SER A 160 14.91 6.19 16.05
C SER A 160 15.48 6.64 17.41
N HIS A 161 16.51 5.96 17.92
CA HIS A 161 17.20 6.33 19.16
C HIS A 161 18.43 7.22 18.95
N GLN A 162 18.93 7.36 17.72
CA GLN A 162 20.21 8.00 17.41
C GLN A 162 20.06 9.35 16.71
N ASP A 163 19.12 9.48 15.77
CA ASP A 163 18.96 10.69 14.97
C ASP A 163 18.01 11.69 15.67
N ASN A 164 18.60 12.67 16.34
CA ASN A 164 17.88 13.80 16.94
C ASN A 164 17.66 14.97 15.96
N ARG A 165 18.17 14.91 14.72
CA ARG A 165 17.99 15.98 13.74
C ARG A 165 16.82 15.65 12.81
N PRO A 166 15.88 16.59 12.58
CA PRO A 166 14.92 16.45 11.50
C PRO A 166 15.64 16.45 10.15
N ALA A 167 15.06 15.75 9.18
CA ALA A 167 15.48 15.75 7.79
C ALA A 167 15.38 17.16 7.21
N THR A 168 16.30 17.49 6.31
CA THR A 168 16.17 18.66 5.44
C THR A 168 15.00 18.48 4.47
N GLU A 169 14.53 19.57 3.87
CA GLU A 169 13.44 19.53 2.87
C GLU A 169 13.77 18.61 1.70
N SER A 170 15.00 18.68 1.16
CA SER A 170 15.47 17.76 0.11
C SER A 170 15.49 16.30 0.55
N GLU A 171 15.96 15.99 1.77
CA GLU A 171 15.96 14.63 2.31
C GLU A 171 14.52 14.10 2.52
N SER A 172 13.60 15.00 2.90
CA SER A 172 12.16 14.71 3.04
C SER A 172 11.52 14.41 1.68
N ASP A 173 11.82 15.19 0.65
CA ASP A 173 11.29 15.01 -0.71
C ASP A 173 11.79 13.71 -1.35
N ASP A 174 13.09 13.43 -1.25
CA ASP A 174 13.68 12.18 -1.75
C ASP A 174 13.01 10.96 -1.09
N ARG A 175 12.74 11.07 0.22
CA ARG A 175 12.03 10.04 0.97
C ARG A 175 10.57 9.94 0.56
N MET A 176 9.88 11.06 0.36
CA MET A 176 8.49 11.08 -0.09
C MET A 176 8.36 10.39 -1.45
N PHE A 177 9.24 10.73 -2.39
CA PHE A 177 9.26 10.11 -3.71
C PHE A 177 9.59 8.61 -3.63
N GLY A 178 10.68 8.25 -2.96
CA GLY A 178 11.19 6.87 -2.94
C GLY A 178 10.40 5.90 -2.05
N ALA A 179 9.77 6.39 -0.97
CA ALA A 179 9.06 5.55 -0.01
C ALA A 179 7.53 5.58 -0.16
N TYR A 180 6.98 6.57 -0.87
CA TYR A 180 5.53 6.75 -1.05
C TYR A 180 5.15 6.82 -2.53
N LEU A 181 5.61 7.83 -3.26
CA LEU A 181 5.02 8.13 -4.58
C LEU A 181 5.35 7.05 -5.62
N LEU A 182 6.63 6.74 -5.81
CA LEU A 182 7.07 5.83 -6.86
C LEU A 182 6.58 4.38 -6.64
N PRO A 183 6.74 3.77 -5.44
CA PRO A 183 6.35 2.37 -5.24
C PRO A 183 4.84 2.17 -5.40
N TRP A 184 4.03 3.04 -4.79
CA TRP A 184 2.58 2.92 -4.84
C TRP A 184 2.02 3.25 -6.24
N GLY A 185 2.60 4.21 -6.94
CA GLY A 185 2.26 4.51 -8.34
C GLY A 185 2.47 3.31 -9.27
N LEU A 186 3.63 2.65 -9.16
CA LEU A 186 3.94 1.46 -9.96
C LEU A 186 3.04 0.26 -9.62
N LEU A 187 2.80 0.01 -8.33
CA LEU A 187 1.95 -1.09 -7.89
C LEU A 187 0.49 -0.90 -8.34
N ALA A 188 -0.05 0.30 -8.20
CA ALA A 188 -1.39 0.62 -8.67
C ALA A 188 -1.52 0.49 -10.19
N ALA A 189 -0.54 0.97 -10.95
CA ALA A 189 -0.51 0.83 -12.41
C ALA A 189 -0.65 -0.64 -12.85
N VAL A 190 0.10 -1.54 -12.22
CA VAL A 190 0.07 -2.98 -12.53
C VAL A 190 -1.26 -3.61 -12.14
N LEU A 191 -1.76 -3.35 -10.93
CA LEU A 191 -3.02 -3.94 -10.45
C LEU A 191 -4.24 -3.44 -11.21
N CYS A 192 -4.33 -2.13 -11.47
CA CYS A 192 -5.38 -1.55 -12.30
C CYS A 192 -5.33 -2.11 -13.72
N GLY A 193 -4.14 -2.15 -14.34
CA GLY A 193 -3.98 -2.76 -15.66
C GLY A 193 -4.44 -4.22 -15.69
N LEU A 194 -4.09 -5.02 -14.68
CA LEU A 194 -4.51 -6.42 -14.57
C LEU A 194 -6.03 -6.58 -14.45
N ILE A 195 -6.65 -5.86 -13.51
CA ILE A 195 -8.08 -5.96 -13.23
C ILE A 195 -8.88 -5.44 -14.43
N SER A 196 -8.53 -4.27 -14.95
CA SER A 196 -9.20 -3.65 -16.10
C SER A 196 -9.02 -4.49 -17.36
N TYR A 197 -7.84 -5.09 -17.59
CA TYR A 197 -7.66 -6.03 -18.70
C TYR A 197 -8.69 -7.16 -18.62
N ARG A 198 -8.80 -7.86 -17.48
CA ARG A 198 -9.74 -8.99 -17.37
C ARG A 198 -11.20 -8.56 -17.47
N TYR A 199 -11.54 -7.40 -16.93
CA TYR A 199 -12.90 -6.86 -17.01
C TYR A 199 -13.28 -6.53 -18.46
N PHE A 200 -12.43 -5.77 -19.17
CA PHE A 200 -12.73 -5.28 -20.52
C PHE A 200 -12.39 -6.26 -21.64
N SER A 201 -11.46 -7.20 -21.44
CA SER A 201 -11.22 -8.30 -22.37
C SER A 201 -12.27 -9.42 -22.22
N GLY A 202 -13.12 -9.31 -21.20
CA GLY A 202 -14.13 -10.29 -20.90
C GLY A 202 -15.26 -10.35 -21.93
N PRO A 203 -16.13 -11.36 -21.83
CA PRO A 203 -17.23 -11.60 -22.77
C PRO A 203 -18.26 -10.46 -22.81
N HIS A 204 -18.30 -9.63 -21.78
CA HIS A 204 -19.18 -8.47 -21.73
C HIS A 204 -18.90 -7.49 -22.89
N TYR A 205 -17.63 -7.35 -23.25
CA TYR A 205 -17.18 -6.54 -24.38
C TYR A 205 -16.63 -7.39 -25.53
N GLY A 206 -16.57 -8.72 -25.36
CA GLY A 206 -16.77 -9.73 -26.40
C GLY A 206 -15.98 -9.53 -27.69
N GLY A 207 -14.71 -9.14 -27.62
CA GLY A 207 -13.86 -8.93 -28.80
C GLY A 207 -14.24 -7.72 -29.67
N ALA A 208 -15.17 -6.87 -29.23
CA ALA A 208 -15.66 -5.71 -29.99
C ALA A 208 -14.60 -4.61 -30.19
N GLY A 209 -13.38 -4.77 -29.66
CA GLY A 209 -12.28 -3.82 -29.74
C GLY A 209 -12.58 -2.45 -29.13
N SER A 210 -13.81 -2.25 -28.64
CA SER A 210 -14.41 -0.98 -28.28
C SER A 210 -15.33 -1.16 -27.07
N ILE A 211 -15.28 -0.18 -26.18
CA ILE A 211 -15.94 -0.15 -24.88
C ILE A 211 -16.89 1.04 -24.89
N PRO A 212 -18.16 0.88 -24.48
CA PRO A 212 -19.08 2.00 -24.32
C PRO A 212 -18.43 3.09 -23.45
N PHE A 213 -18.45 4.32 -23.95
CA PHE A 213 -17.77 5.44 -23.31
C PHE A 213 -18.25 5.65 -21.86
N LYS A 214 -19.55 5.45 -21.61
CA LYS A 214 -20.14 5.56 -20.26
C LYS A 214 -19.57 4.55 -19.28
N ASP A 215 -19.39 3.30 -19.72
CA ASP A 215 -18.85 2.24 -18.89
C ASP A 215 -17.37 2.48 -18.59
N ALA A 216 -16.62 2.97 -19.58
CA ALA A 216 -15.24 3.42 -19.38
C ALA A 216 -15.17 4.55 -18.36
N VAL A 217 -16.01 5.59 -18.47
CA VAL A 217 -16.03 6.71 -17.51
C VAL A 217 -16.35 6.26 -16.09
N TYR A 218 -17.35 5.39 -15.90
CA TYR A 218 -17.67 4.85 -14.58
C TYR A 218 -16.53 4.01 -14.00
N SER A 219 -15.88 3.20 -14.83
CA SER A 219 -14.73 2.41 -14.43
C SER A 219 -13.57 3.30 -13.99
N LEU A 220 -13.17 4.27 -14.82
CA LEU A 220 -12.09 5.20 -14.51
C LEU A 220 -12.39 6.02 -13.24
N GLY A 221 -13.64 6.47 -13.06
CA GLY A 221 -14.06 7.19 -11.86
C GLY A 221 -13.98 6.31 -10.60
N GLY A 222 -14.42 5.05 -10.73
CA GLY A 222 -14.30 4.04 -9.67
C GLY A 222 -12.85 3.73 -9.31
N THR A 223 -11.98 3.56 -10.31
CA THR A 223 -10.54 3.33 -10.12
C THR A 223 -9.89 4.48 -9.36
N VAL A 224 -10.10 5.72 -9.79
CA VAL A 224 -9.55 6.90 -9.11
C VAL A 224 -10.00 6.95 -7.65
N TYR A 225 -11.27 6.68 -7.39
CA TYR A 225 -11.81 6.69 -6.03
C TYR A 225 -11.21 5.59 -5.15
N VAL A 226 -11.30 4.33 -5.60
CA VAL A 226 -10.92 3.16 -4.80
C VAL A 226 -9.40 3.15 -4.55
N VAL A 227 -8.60 3.38 -5.60
CA VAL A 227 -7.14 3.40 -5.48
C VAL A 227 -6.68 4.58 -4.63
N GLY A 228 -7.20 5.78 -4.89
CA GLY A 228 -6.84 6.97 -4.14
C GLY A 228 -7.13 6.81 -2.65
N MET A 229 -8.31 6.28 -2.30
CA MET A 229 -8.70 5.99 -0.91
C MET A 229 -7.82 4.93 -0.25
N TRP A 230 -7.55 3.82 -0.95
CA TRP A 230 -6.72 2.75 -0.42
C TRP A 230 -5.29 3.22 -0.12
N ILE A 231 -4.62 3.82 -1.10
CA ILE A 231 -3.25 4.28 -0.94
C ILE A 231 -3.17 5.41 0.09
N CYS A 232 -4.15 6.31 0.12
CA CYS A 232 -4.25 7.33 1.16
C CYS A 232 -4.30 6.73 2.57
N HIS A 233 -5.09 5.67 2.77
CA HIS A 233 -5.21 5.05 4.08
C HIS A 233 -3.90 4.43 4.54
N VAL A 234 -3.21 3.70 3.65
CA VAL A 234 -1.94 3.04 3.95
C VAL A 234 -0.84 4.08 4.21
N CYS A 235 -0.70 5.06 3.31
CA CYS A 235 0.32 6.11 3.41
C CYS A 235 0.11 6.99 4.64
N LYS A 236 -1.13 7.28 5.03
CA LYS A 236 -1.43 8.02 6.26
C LYS A 236 -0.81 7.35 7.48
N ASN A 237 -0.98 6.04 7.63
CA ASN A 237 -0.45 5.31 8.77
C ASN A 237 1.09 5.30 8.73
N GLN A 238 1.69 5.09 7.55
CA GLN A 238 3.14 5.13 7.36
C GLN A 238 3.73 6.52 7.69
N ALA A 239 3.10 7.59 7.21
CA ALA A 239 3.55 8.96 7.37
C ALA A 239 3.51 9.44 8.81
N MET A 240 2.54 8.99 9.62
CA MET A 240 2.48 9.36 11.04
C MET A 240 3.77 9.01 11.79
N ALA A 241 4.36 7.83 11.55
CA ALA A 241 5.61 7.47 12.19
C ALA A 241 6.80 8.24 11.60
N ASP A 242 6.85 8.41 10.28
CA ASP A 242 7.95 9.11 9.62
C ASP A 242 8.01 10.60 10.03
N VAL A 243 6.87 11.27 10.17
CA VAL A 243 6.78 12.66 10.65
C VAL A 243 7.19 12.77 12.12
N ARG A 244 6.80 11.81 12.98
CA ARG A 244 7.20 11.82 14.41
C ARG A 244 8.71 11.73 14.61
N HIS A 245 9.41 10.98 13.75
CA HIS A 245 10.87 10.89 13.78
C HIS A 245 11.55 12.00 12.99
N GLY A 246 10.78 12.95 12.44
CA GLY A 246 11.33 14.06 11.67
C GLY A 246 11.91 13.66 10.32
N TRP A 247 11.56 12.49 9.78
CA TRP A 247 12.05 12.03 8.47
C TRP A 247 11.27 12.61 7.29
N ILE A 248 10.05 13.06 7.54
CA ILE A 248 9.23 13.80 6.60
C ILE A 248 8.82 15.09 7.29
N VAL A 249 9.02 16.20 6.59
CA VAL A 249 8.63 17.53 7.03
C VAL A 249 7.50 17.99 6.12
N VAL A 250 6.32 18.22 6.70
CA VAL A 250 5.17 18.78 5.99
C VAL A 250 4.79 20.10 6.67
N PRO A 251 4.83 21.23 5.96
CA PRO A 251 4.39 22.52 6.47
C PRO A 251 2.95 22.46 7.00
N GLU A 252 2.63 23.23 8.06
CA GLU A 252 1.26 23.28 8.59
C GLU A 252 0.24 23.74 7.54
N SER A 253 0.65 24.60 6.60
CA SER A 253 -0.19 25.06 5.49
C SER A 253 -0.55 23.96 4.47
N GLU A 254 0.20 22.86 4.45
CA GLU A 254 0.00 21.74 3.53
C GLU A 254 -0.70 20.55 4.18
N GLN A 255 -0.99 20.65 5.48
CA GLN A 255 -1.73 19.64 6.22
C GLN A 255 -3.22 19.70 5.88
N ILE A 256 -3.84 18.53 5.77
CA ILE A 256 -5.26 18.43 5.38
C ILE A 256 -6.12 17.85 6.51
N LYS A 257 -7.34 18.39 6.65
CA LYS A 257 -8.36 17.79 7.50
C LYS A 257 -8.94 16.55 6.81
N GLU A 258 -9.54 15.69 7.62
CA GLU A 258 -10.16 14.47 7.12
C GLU A 258 -11.33 14.72 6.18
N ALA A 259 -12.15 15.73 6.50
CA ALA A 259 -13.24 16.15 5.62
C ALA A 259 -12.72 16.64 4.26
N ASP A 260 -11.64 17.43 4.26
CA ASP A 260 -11.03 17.96 3.04
C ASP A 260 -10.39 16.85 2.20
N MET A 261 -9.72 15.89 2.85
CA MET A 261 -9.18 14.69 2.22
C MET A 261 -10.28 13.89 1.51
N TYR A 262 -11.39 13.59 2.19
CA TYR A 262 -12.50 12.87 1.58
C TYR A 262 -13.17 13.69 0.47
N LEU A 263 -13.32 15.00 0.67
CA LEU A 263 -13.88 15.90 -0.34
C LEU A 263 -13.03 15.90 -1.62
N LEU A 264 -11.70 15.96 -1.50
CA LEU A 264 -10.79 15.94 -2.65
C LEU A 264 -10.84 14.61 -3.40
N LEU A 265 -10.83 13.48 -2.67
CA LEU A 265 -10.92 12.14 -3.29
C LEU A 265 -12.26 11.90 -3.99
N HIS A 266 -13.37 12.25 -3.34
CA HIS A 266 -14.71 12.18 -3.96
C HIS A 266 -14.87 13.19 -5.09
N GLY A 267 -14.33 14.39 -4.92
CA GLY A 267 -14.36 15.47 -5.90
C GLY A 267 -13.62 15.10 -7.17
N ALA A 268 -12.44 14.47 -7.07
CA ALA A 268 -11.68 14.01 -8.22
C ALA A 268 -12.43 12.91 -9.02
N ALA A 269 -12.93 11.87 -8.33
CA ALA A 269 -13.71 10.81 -8.96
C ALA A 269 -15.04 11.33 -9.54
N GLY A 270 -15.71 12.22 -8.82
CA GLY A 270 -16.94 12.87 -9.24
C GLY A 270 -16.74 13.78 -10.44
N ALA A 271 -15.66 14.57 -10.48
CA ALA A 271 -15.31 15.42 -11.61
C ALA A 271 -15.00 14.59 -12.86
N LEU A 272 -14.30 13.47 -12.71
CA LEU A 272 -14.02 12.57 -13.82
C LEU A 272 -15.29 11.91 -14.35
N THR A 273 -16.15 11.43 -13.46
CA THR A 273 -17.42 10.80 -13.83
C THR A 273 -18.38 11.81 -14.47
N ALA A 274 -18.64 12.94 -13.80
CA ALA A 274 -19.55 13.97 -14.30
C ALA A 274 -19.02 14.63 -15.57
N GLY A 275 -17.73 14.96 -15.61
CA GLY A 275 -17.06 15.51 -16.79
C GLY A 275 -17.12 14.55 -17.97
N GLY A 276 -16.85 13.26 -17.74
CA GLY A 276 -17.02 12.23 -18.75
C GLY A 276 -18.47 12.14 -19.25
N MET A 277 -19.47 12.15 -18.36
CA MET A 277 -20.88 12.11 -18.77
C MET A 277 -21.28 13.35 -19.59
N VAL A 278 -20.79 14.54 -19.24
CA VAL A 278 -20.99 15.76 -20.04
C VAL A 278 -20.35 15.61 -21.42
N ILE A 279 -19.10 15.12 -21.49
CA ILE A 279 -18.41 14.88 -22.77
C ILE A 279 -19.18 13.89 -23.64
N SER A 280 -19.67 12.79 -23.05
CA SER A 280 -20.48 11.79 -23.77
C SER A 280 -21.74 12.42 -24.38
N ASN A 281 -22.40 13.34 -23.66
CA ASN A 281 -23.60 14.01 -24.12
C ASN A 281 -23.33 15.13 -25.13
N VAL A 282 -22.20 15.83 -25.04
CA VAL A 282 -21.86 16.98 -25.91
C VAL A 282 -21.20 16.55 -27.22
N PHE A 283 -20.26 15.60 -27.16
CA PHE A 283 -19.43 15.21 -28.30
C PHE A 283 -19.89 13.92 -28.99
N VAL A 284 -20.99 13.30 -28.54
CA VAL A 284 -21.56 12.06 -29.09
C VAL A 284 -20.52 10.94 -29.21
N ILE A 285 -19.62 10.86 -28.22
CA ILE A 285 -18.65 9.76 -28.15
C ILE A 285 -19.37 8.56 -27.54
N GLU A 286 -19.63 7.56 -28.37
CA GLU A 286 -20.35 6.35 -27.95
C GLU A 286 -19.40 5.27 -27.44
N HIS A 287 -18.20 5.14 -28.04
CA HIS A 287 -17.28 4.05 -27.76
C HIS A 287 -15.81 4.52 -27.72
N LEU A 288 -14.99 3.87 -26.90
CA LEU A 288 -13.54 4.02 -26.83
C LEU A 288 -12.85 2.72 -27.20
N PRO A 289 -11.71 2.73 -27.89
CA PRO A 289 -10.97 1.52 -28.15
C PRO A 289 -10.42 0.91 -26.86
N PHE A 290 -10.42 -0.42 -26.76
CA PHE A 290 -10.00 -1.18 -25.58
C PHE A 290 -8.61 -0.76 -25.05
N TRP A 291 -7.62 -0.62 -25.95
CA TRP A 291 -6.26 -0.27 -25.57
C TRP A 291 -6.18 1.12 -24.91
N LEU A 292 -7.05 2.05 -25.33
CA LEU A 292 -7.10 3.39 -24.77
C LEU A 292 -7.72 3.36 -23.37
N VAL A 293 -8.82 2.62 -23.19
CA VAL A 293 -9.42 2.44 -21.86
C VAL A 293 -8.41 1.80 -20.90
N LEU A 294 -7.71 0.76 -21.34
CA LEU A 294 -6.68 0.10 -20.52
C LEU A 294 -5.54 1.06 -20.15
N SER A 295 -5.08 1.86 -21.12
CA SER A 295 -4.01 2.85 -20.88
C SER A 295 -4.46 3.94 -19.91
N LEU A 296 -5.70 4.41 -20.03
CA LEU A 296 -6.30 5.38 -19.11
C LEU A 296 -6.42 4.80 -17.70
N GLU A 297 -6.84 3.54 -17.54
CA GLU A 297 -6.91 2.87 -16.24
C GLU A 297 -5.54 2.74 -15.57
N ILE A 298 -4.49 2.40 -16.33
CA ILE A 298 -3.13 2.31 -15.82
C ILE A 298 -2.62 3.69 -15.39
N CYS A 299 -2.76 4.70 -16.25
CA CYS A 299 -2.30 6.06 -15.95
C CYS A 299 -3.07 6.71 -14.80
N LEU A 300 -4.39 6.57 -14.78
CA LEU A 300 -5.23 7.12 -13.72
C LEU A 300 -5.08 6.35 -12.41
N GLY A 301 -4.90 5.03 -12.46
CA GLY A 301 -4.55 4.24 -11.28
C GLY A 301 -3.24 4.71 -10.65
N ALA A 302 -2.20 4.92 -11.45
CA ALA A 302 -0.92 5.47 -10.98
C ALA A 302 -1.07 6.89 -10.41
N ALA A 303 -1.77 7.77 -11.12
CA ALA A 303 -2.01 9.15 -10.68
C ALA A 303 -2.85 9.21 -9.39
N ALA A 304 -3.88 8.36 -9.28
CA ALA A 304 -4.70 8.24 -8.08
C ALA A 304 -3.90 7.71 -6.90
N ALA A 305 -2.97 6.76 -7.11
CA ALA A 305 -2.07 6.30 -6.07
C ALA A 305 -1.11 7.40 -5.60
N VAL A 306 -0.52 8.17 -6.52
CA VAL A 306 0.34 9.32 -6.17
C VAL A 306 -0.46 10.38 -5.40
N GLY A 307 -1.64 10.76 -5.89
CA GLY A 307 -2.53 11.71 -5.21
C GLY A 307 -2.96 11.19 -3.83
N GLY A 308 -3.36 9.92 -3.74
CA GLY A 308 -3.69 9.25 -2.49
C GLY A 308 -2.51 9.26 -1.52
N ALA A 309 -1.30 8.96 -1.99
CA ALA A 309 -0.09 8.98 -1.16
C ALA A 309 0.20 10.38 -0.60
N LEU A 310 0.12 11.44 -1.43
CA LEU A 310 0.29 12.82 -1.00
C LEU A 310 -0.74 13.23 0.06
N LEU A 311 -2.03 12.94 -0.18
CA LEU A 311 -3.09 13.21 0.78
C LEU A 311 -2.89 12.42 2.08
N GLY A 312 -2.46 11.16 1.96
CA GLY A 312 -2.10 10.31 3.09
C GLY A 312 -0.97 10.91 3.92
N VAL A 313 0.10 11.37 3.27
CA VAL A 313 1.24 12.04 3.94
C VAL A 313 0.79 13.32 4.64
N ALA A 314 0.07 14.20 3.95
CA ALA A 314 -0.46 15.45 4.51
C ALA A 314 -1.37 15.19 5.73
N ARG A 315 -2.25 14.19 5.64
CA ARG A 315 -3.13 13.81 6.77
C ARG A 315 -2.34 13.16 7.90
N GLY A 316 -1.38 12.31 7.59
CA GLY A 316 -0.50 11.66 8.56
C GLY A 316 0.30 12.69 9.36
N ALA A 317 0.79 13.74 8.70
CA ALA A 317 1.45 14.86 9.36
C ALA A 317 0.52 15.61 10.33
N ALA A 318 -0.71 15.92 9.90
CA ALA A 318 -1.72 16.55 10.75
C ALA A 318 -2.04 15.73 12.02
N LEU A 319 -2.01 14.39 11.92
CA LEU A 319 -2.25 13.48 13.05
C LEU A 319 -1.00 13.24 13.92
N ALA A 320 0.19 13.49 13.40
CA ALA A 320 1.44 13.34 14.12
C ALA A 320 1.75 14.53 15.05
N MET A 321 1.40 15.75 14.65
CA MET A 321 1.69 16.99 15.39
C MET A 321 0.98 17.19 16.75
N PRO A 322 -0.29 16.80 16.98
CA PRO A 322 -0.93 17.04 18.29
C PRO A 322 -0.29 16.31 19.47
N MET A 323 0.68 15.41 19.25
CA MET A 323 1.44 14.74 20.31
C MET A 323 2.68 15.53 20.81
N ARG A 324 3.03 16.67 20.20
CA ARG A 324 4.17 17.49 20.64
C ARG A 324 3.85 18.53 21.72
N LEU A 325 2.60 18.66 22.17
CA LEU A 325 2.19 19.67 23.14
C LEU A 325 1.57 19.05 24.41
N SER A 326 2.44 18.44 25.22
CA SER A 326 2.43 18.70 26.65
C SER A 326 3.86 19.00 27.06
N PRO A 327 4.31 20.27 27.02
CA PRO A 327 5.35 20.66 27.95
C PRO A 327 4.77 20.34 29.33
N LEU A 328 5.48 19.50 30.09
CA LEU A 328 5.40 19.52 31.53
C LEU A 328 5.48 20.99 31.93
N SER A 329 4.33 21.60 32.23
CA SER A 329 4.28 22.87 32.90
C SER A 329 4.98 22.62 34.22
N ASP A 330 6.19 23.17 34.26
CA ASP A 330 7.09 23.30 35.38
C ASP A 330 6.45 22.97 36.73
N THR A 331 7.07 21.99 37.37
CA THR A 331 7.55 22.14 38.73
C THR A 331 7.71 23.60 39.13
N ALA A 332 6.62 24.22 39.60
CA ALA A 332 6.70 25.34 40.51
C ALA A 332 7.29 24.80 41.81
N PHE A 333 8.63 24.81 41.83
CA PHE A 333 9.46 24.86 43.02
C PHE A 333 8.96 26.02 43.90
N SER A 334 7.93 25.78 44.70
CA SER A 334 7.66 26.58 45.89
C SER A 334 8.62 26.10 46.97
N SER A 335 9.87 26.57 46.91
CA SER A 335 10.76 26.56 48.05
C SER A 335 10.13 27.40 49.17
N LYS A 336 9.36 26.76 50.05
CA LYS A 336 9.08 27.34 51.37
C LYS A 336 10.40 27.33 52.15
N PRO A 337 10.92 28.50 52.58
CA PRO A 337 11.96 28.49 53.58
C PRO A 337 11.35 27.97 54.90
N GLY A 338 12.02 26.99 55.50
CA GLY A 338 11.67 26.48 56.81
C GLY A 338 11.78 27.57 57.86
N CYS A 339 10.66 27.92 58.49
CA CYS A 339 10.69 28.51 59.82
C CYS A 339 11.03 27.40 60.81
N GLY A 340 12.32 27.28 61.13
CA GLY A 340 12.75 26.72 62.40
C GLY A 340 12.43 27.72 63.51
N GLY A 341 11.83 27.22 64.58
CA GLY A 341 11.47 28.02 65.75
C GLY A 341 12.66 28.45 66.60
N ARG A 342 12.51 29.63 67.20
CA ARG A 342 12.54 29.81 68.66
C ARG A 342 11.36 30.69 69.04
#